data_AF-R2SEK0-F1
#
_entry.id   AF-R2SEK0-F1
#
_cell.length_a   1.000
_cell.length_b   1.000
_cell.length_c   1.000
_cell.angle_alpha   90.00
_cell.angle_beta   90.00
_cell.angle_gamma   90.00
#
_symmetry.space_group_name_H-M   'P 1'
#
loop_
_entity.id
_entity.type
_entity.pdbx_description
1 polymer ?
#
loop_
_entity_poly.entity_id
_entity_poly.type
_entity_poly.pdbx_seq_one_letter_code
_entity_poly.pdbx_strand_id
1 'polypeptide(L)'
;MKVQRIYPSEQIIYQEAIQQGRLLFPFDSSHYFARQRMLQAIKKYQVYCLENQKSRVFVEVHKFEGSWQVHNLLVSRELTWQEGLCVLETAARQEFVSKIELFFSAPQPLAQWLQSQAYIDQGEFWSKQLKYKTGLVLGGGGARGSYQIGVWQALLERNIPFQWISGCSVGALNGALIAQGDLSAAQKLWQEIATNKVLEVSFDALETADFADHVQQLRQFVFEAIQQKGLSTSPLRKLLQKHLDAEKMTKSVPLYVVATRVPTFQEVVVKLNDCSQKEMLSWLLASSAFFPLMSIEPIGEYFYVDGGYRNNVPVDIALAQGATEVIVVDVHGPGIDKAVAIPNHVAVIPLATSWDLGEMLLFEANRAKANIQLGYLETKRCLGEIQGQRYFFEASENFPHLTRKFVAFIQKNFSVSLVKLAELQQKTYHQPLENLSLSLLEQWSEWQNVSPLKVYRISGLAAAICRNVEESPEITHVQSVKEHLSQRWQEMNRLSIYNRTISLYQQQVNNWERAFLSWPLPTLLLLFLEFIQEEFVWQENSVTK
;
A
#
# COMPACT_ATOMS: atom_id res chain seq x y z
N MET A 1 3.15 -6.72 -10.91
CA MET A 1 4.29 -7.65 -10.80
C MET A 1 4.79 -7.62 -9.37
N LYS A 2 5.33 -8.72 -8.85
CA LYS A 2 5.91 -8.80 -7.51
C LYS A 2 7.43 -8.61 -7.61
N VAL A 3 7.96 -7.64 -6.87
CA VAL A 3 9.41 -7.37 -6.74
C VAL A 3 9.78 -7.66 -5.29
N GLN A 4 10.49 -8.74 -5.04
CA GLN A 4 10.83 -9.18 -3.69
C GLN A 4 12.33 -9.37 -3.55
N ARG A 5 12.95 -8.69 -2.58
CA ARG A 5 14.34 -8.99 -2.18
C ARG A 5 14.39 -10.39 -1.57
N ILE A 6 15.38 -11.19 -1.97
CA ILE A 6 15.63 -12.50 -1.38
C ILE A 6 16.62 -12.34 -0.23
N TYR A 7 16.24 -12.81 0.95
CA TYR A 7 17.06 -12.79 2.14
C TYR A 7 17.88 -14.09 2.30
N PRO A 8 19.00 -14.07 3.04
CA PRO A 8 19.79 -15.25 3.33
C PRO A 8 18.97 -16.43 3.89
N SER A 9 18.03 -16.16 4.80
CA SER A 9 17.15 -17.22 5.36
C SER A 9 16.22 -17.87 4.32
N GLU A 10 15.87 -17.14 3.26
CA GLU A 10 15.02 -17.64 2.18
C GLU A 10 15.81 -18.37 1.10
N GLN A 11 17.15 -18.41 1.18
CA GLN A 11 17.97 -19.07 0.17
C GLN A 11 17.50 -20.51 -0.07
N ILE A 12 17.12 -21.25 0.98
CA ILE A 12 16.64 -22.63 0.87
C ILE A 12 15.35 -22.76 0.04
N ILE A 13 14.49 -21.74 0.08
CA ILE A 13 13.22 -21.69 -0.67
C ILE A 13 13.49 -21.50 -2.16
N TYR A 14 14.48 -20.66 -2.50
CA TYR A 14 14.79 -20.32 -3.89
C TYR A 14 15.93 -21.14 -4.49
N GLN A 15 16.62 -21.96 -3.70
CA GLN A 15 17.85 -22.65 -4.10
C GLN A 15 17.64 -23.53 -5.33
N GLU A 16 16.60 -24.36 -5.34
CA GLU A 16 16.30 -25.25 -6.47
C GLU A 16 16.01 -24.45 -7.75
N ALA A 17 15.17 -23.42 -7.63
CA ALA A 17 14.82 -22.56 -8.77
C ALA A 17 16.02 -21.82 -9.34
N ILE A 18 16.93 -21.32 -8.48
CA ILE A 18 18.18 -20.68 -8.92
C ILE A 18 19.11 -21.71 -9.55
N GLN A 19 19.24 -22.90 -8.98
CA GLN A 19 20.08 -23.97 -9.54
C GLN A 19 19.61 -24.45 -10.91
N GLN A 20 18.32 -24.33 -11.23
CA GLN A 20 17.77 -24.62 -12.55
C GLN A 20 17.82 -23.40 -13.49
N GLY A 21 18.01 -22.20 -12.93
CA GLY A 21 17.99 -20.93 -13.66
C GLY A 21 19.02 -20.86 -14.80
N ARG A 22 18.65 -20.21 -15.90
CA ARG A 22 19.53 -20.04 -17.08
C ARG A 22 19.85 -18.58 -17.29
N LEU A 23 21.04 -18.29 -17.80
CA LEU A 23 21.41 -16.95 -18.25
C LEU A 23 20.63 -16.63 -19.52
N LEU A 24 19.97 -15.48 -19.52
CA LEU A 24 19.34 -14.93 -20.71
C LEU A 24 20.28 -13.99 -21.47
N PHE A 25 21.16 -13.31 -20.74
CA PHE A 25 22.17 -12.38 -21.25
C PHE A 25 23.56 -12.82 -20.77
N PRO A 26 24.65 -12.45 -21.47
CA PRO A 26 26.00 -12.93 -21.18
C PRO A 26 26.65 -12.19 -19.98
N PHE A 27 25.95 -12.12 -18.84
CA PHE A 27 26.47 -11.57 -17.58
C PHE A 27 27.64 -12.38 -16.99
N ASP A 28 27.74 -13.65 -17.38
CA ASP A 28 28.80 -14.55 -16.94
C ASP A 28 29.18 -15.52 -18.08
N SER A 29 30.34 -16.14 -17.93
CA SER A 29 30.93 -17.10 -18.86
C SER A 29 30.11 -18.40 -18.98
N SER A 30 29.37 -18.79 -17.95
CA SER A 30 28.49 -19.96 -17.98
C SER A 30 27.32 -19.86 -17.01
N HIS A 31 26.29 -20.68 -17.24
CA HIS A 31 25.18 -20.83 -16.30
C HIS A 31 25.64 -21.25 -14.89
N TYR A 32 26.68 -22.08 -14.80
CA TYR A 32 27.21 -22.53 -13.52
C TYR A 32 27.74 -21.35 -12.68
N PHE A 33 28.61 -20.52 -13.27
CA PHE A 33 29.19 -19.38 -12.56
C PHE A 33 28.14 -18.34 -12.18
N ALA A 34 27.20 -18.04 -13.08
CA ALA A 34 26.08 -17.14 -12.78
C ALA A 34 25.24 -17.61 -11.59
N ARG A 35 24.96 -18.92 -11.47
CA ARG A 35 24.23 -19.48 -10.33
C ARG A 35 25.01 -19.33 -9.02
N GLN A 36 26.32 -19.61 -9.04
CA GLN A 36 27.16 -19.45 -7.86
C GLN A 36 27.23 -17.99 -7.41
N ARG A 37 27.41 -17.07 -8.35
CA ARG A 37 27.41 -15.62 -8.09
C ARG A 37 26.08 -15.16 -7.49
N MET A 38 24.96 -15.61 -8.05
CA MET A 38 23.62 -15.30 -7.52
C MET A 38 23.47 -15.74 -6.06
N LEU A 39 23.88 -16.98 -5.73
CA LEU A 39 23.82 -17.49 -4.36
C LEU A 39 24.73 -16.70 -3.39
N GLN A 40 25.89 -16.22 -3.85
CA GLN A 40 26.75 -15.35 -3.05
C GLN A 40 26.14 -13.95 -2.87
N ALA A 41 25.48 -13.40 -3.89
CA ALA A 41 24.83 -12.10 -3.85
C ALA A 41 23.61 -12.07 -2.90
N ILE A 42 22.92 -13.20 -2.70
CA ILE A 42 21.86 -13.32 -1.68
C ILE A 42 22.41 -12.98 -0.28
N LYS A 43 23.61 -13.47 0.05
CA LYS A 43 24.27 -13.19 1.35
C LYS A 43 24.59 -11.71 1.55
N LYS A 44 24.62 -10.93 0.47
CA LYS A 44 24.87 -9.49 0.45
C LYS A 44 23.58 -8.66 0.31
N TYR A 45 22.40 -9.26 0.33
CA TYR A 45 21.10 -8.59 0.17
C TYR A 45 20.91 -7.89 -1.19
N GLN A 46 21.58 -8.40 -2.24
CA GLN A 46 21.62 -7.78 -3.57
C GLN A 46 20.72 -8.48 -4.61
N VAL A 47 20.00 -9.53 -4.22
CA VAL A 47 19.21 -10.34 -5.14
C VAL A 47 17.72 -10.07 -4.97
N TYR A 48 17.04 -9.94 -6.12
CA TYR A 48 15.59 -9.76 -6.20
C TYR A 48 14.96 -10.86 -7.05
N CYS A 49 13.82 -11.36 -6.60
CA CYS A 49 12.89 -12.17 -7.37
C CYS A 49 11.85 -11.24 -8.02
N LEU A 50 11.82 -11.23 -9.36
CA LEU A 50 10.84 -10.52 -10.17
C LEU A 50 9.84 -11.55 -10.70
N GLU A 51 8.59 -11.46 -10.27
CA GLU A 51 7.58 -12.48 -10.57
C GLU A 51 6.28 -11.86 -11.09
N ASN A 52 5.82 -12.33 -12.24
CA ASN A 52 4.47 -12.11 -12.74
C ASN A 52 3.78 -13.46 -12.98
N GLN A 53 2.52 -13.46 -13.43
CA GLN A 53 1.74 -14.69 -13.63
C GLN A 53 2.41 -15.70 -14.60
N LYS A 54 3.31 -15.24 -15.46
CA LYS A 54 3.92 -16.05 -16.50
C LYS A 54 5.38 -16.38 -16.17
N SER A 55 6.15 -15.44 -15.64
CA SER A 55 7.61 -15.51 -15.58
C SER A 55 8.14 -15.23 -14.17
N ARG A 56 9.22 -15.92 -13.81
CA ARG A 56 10.04 -15.65 -12.63
C ARG A 56 11.49 -15.41 -13.05
N VAL A 57 12.04 -14.29 -12.62
CA VAL A 57 13.41 -13.85 -12.95
C VAL A 57 14.13 -13.50 -11.66
N PHE A 58 15.33 -14.02 -11.48
CA PHE A 58 16.22 -13.64 -10.40
C PHE A 58 17.25 -12.65 -10.93
N VAL A 59 17.43 -11.53 -10.24
CA VAL A 59 18.32 -10.47 -10.67
C VAL A 59 19.22 -10.01 -9.52
N GLU A 60 20.52 -9.87 -9.79
CA GLU A 60 21.49 -9.21 -8.91
C GLU A 60 21.51 -7.73 -9.26
N VAL A 61 21.06 -6.88 -8.33
CA VAL A 61 20.95 -5.43 -8.53
C VAL A 61 21.71 -4.68 -7.42
N HIS A 62 22.61 -3.80 -7.83
CA HIS A 62 23.12 -2.74 -6.95
C HIS A 62 22.34 -1.46 -7.22
N LYS A 63 21.70 -0.91 -6.19
CA LYS A 63 20.94 0.34 -6.30
C LYS A 63 21.87 1.51 -5.96
N PHE A 64 22.06 2.43 -6.89
CA PHE A 64 22.95 3.59 -6.72
C PHE A 64 22.34 4.83 -7.37
N GLU A 65 22.14 5.92 -6.60
CA GLU A 65 21.65 7.22 -7.10
C GLU A 65 20.42 7.13 -8.03
N GLY A 66 19.44 6.28 -7.66
CA GLY A 66 18.22 6.08 -8.45
C GLY A 66 18.40 5.18 -9.68
N SER A 67 19.58 4.59 -9.89
CA SER A 67 19.86 3.61 -10.94
C SER A 67 19.88 2.17 -10.41
N TRP A 68 19.53 1.24 -11.29
CA TRP A 68 19.71 -0.19 -11.08
C TRP A 68 20.89 -0.71 -11.90
N GLN A 69 21.95 -1.12 -11.20
CA GLN A 69 23.11 -1.76 -11.78
C GLN A 69 22.93 -3.28 -11.73
N VAL A 70 22.65 -3.86 -12.89
CA VAL A 70 22.37 -5.28 -13.03
C VAL A 70 23.65 -6.00 -13.41
N HIS A 71 24.04 -6.95 -12.57
CA HIS A 71 25.25 -7.76 -12.78
C HIS A 71 24.97 -9.22 -13.12
N ASN A 72 23.73 -9.67 -12.94
CA ASN A 72 23.34 -11.05 -13.18
C ASN A 72 21.82 -11.15 -13.35
N LEU A 73 21.37 -12.02 -14.25
CA LEU A 73 19.95 -12.27 -14.49
C LEU A 73 19.75 -13.74 -14.87
N LEU A 74 19.01 -14.47 -14.04
CA LEU A 74 18.64 -15.86 -14.25
C LEU A 74 17.13 -16.00 -14.46
N VAL A 75 16.75 -16.72 -15.51
CA VAL A 75 15.35 -17.01 -15.83
C VAL A 75 14.99 -18.44 -15.43
N SER A 76 13.78 -18.65 -14.89
CA SER A 76 13.31 -19.97 -14.45
C SER A 76 12.80 -20.86 -15.59
N ARG A 77 12.56 -20.29 -16.77
CA ARG A 77 12.08 -20.97 -17.98
C ARG A 77 12.66 -20.29 -19.21
N GLU A 78 12.46 -20.86 -20.39
CA GLU A 78 12.87 -20.20 -21.63
C GLU A 78 12.04 -18.94 -21.86
N LEU A 79 12.74 -17.80 -21.84
CA LEU A 79 12.22 -16.48 -22.17
C LEU A 79 13.02 -15.94 -23.33
N THR A 80 12.38 -15.14 -24.17
CA THR A 80 13.06 -14.31 -25.16
C THR A 80 13.79 -13.14 -24.48
N TRP A 81 14.77 -12.54 -25.17
CA TRP A 81 15.43 -11.32 -24.68
C TRP A 81 14.43 -10.20 -24.36
N GLN A 82 13.39 -10.05 -25.21
CA GLN A 82 12.33 -9.06 -25.02
C GLN A 82 11.56 -9.30 -23.73
N GLU A 83 11.18 -10.55 -23.44
CA GLU A 83 10.44 -10.88 -22.22
C GLU A 83 11.27 -10.65 -20.97
N GLY A 84 12.56 -11.01 -20.99
CA GLY A 84 13.45 -10.76 -19.86
C GLY A 84 13.67 -9.28 -19.56
N LEU A 85 13.95 -8.47 -20.59
CA LEU A 85 14.05 -7.01 -20.42
C LEU A 85 12.72 -6.41 -19.99
N CYS A 86 11.59 -6.87 -20.53
CA CYS A 86 10.26 -6.39 -20.13
C CYS A 86 10.01 -6.59 -18.63
N VAL A 87 10.32 -7.78 -18.09
CA VAL A 87 10.21 -8.06 -16.65
C VAL A 87 11.13 -7.15 -15.84
N LEU A 88 12.39 -6.99 -16.25
CA LEU A 88 13.34 -6.13 -15.55
C LEU A 88 12.91 -4.65 -15.57
N GLU A 89 12.56 -4.11 -16.73
CA GLU A 89 12.16 -2.72 -16.91
C GLU A 89 10.87 -2.39 -16.18
N THR A 90 9.89 -3.30 -16.19
CA THR A 90 8.64 -3.12 -15.45
C THR A 90 8.92 -3.06 -13.94
N ALA A 91 9.91 -3.83 -13.45
CA ALA A 91 10.23 -3.88 -12.02
C ALA A 91 10.90 -2.58 -11.60
N ALA A 92 11.81 -2.11 -12.43
CA ALA A 92 12.49 -0.84 -12.24
C ALA A 92 11.48 0.34 -12.25
N ARG A 93 10.45 0.32 -13.12
CA ARG A 93 9.40 1.38 -13.11
C ARG A 93 8.53 1.35 -11.87
N GLN A 94 8.25 0.17 -11.29
CA GLN A 94 7.50 0.08 -10.04
C GLN A 94 8.21 0.80 -8.88
N GLU A 95 9.54 0.92 -8.94
CA GLU A 95 10.34 1.66 -7.97
C GLU A 95 10.81 3.04 -8.45
N PHE A 96 10.25 3.56 -9.56
CA PHE A 96 10.64 4.85 -10.16
C PHE A 96 12.15 5.00 -10.42
N VAL A 97 12.81 3.93 -10.85
CA VAL A 97 14.24 3.91 -11.21
C VAL A 97 14.49 4.81 -12.42
N SER A 98 15.44 5.74 -12.34
CA SER A 98 15.75 6.65 -13.44
C SER A 98 16.40 5.92 -14.61
N LYS A 99 17.29 4.98 -14.32
CA LYS A 99 18.21 4.36 -15.28
C LYS A 99 18.53 2.92 -14.93
N ILE A 100 18.63 2.07 -15.96
CA ILE A 100 19.12 0.69 -15.83
C ILE A 100 20.49 0.60 -16.50
N GLU A 101 21.43 -0.05 -15.83
CA GLU A 101 22.76 -0.39 -16.33
C GLU A 101 22.94 -1.91 -16.34
N LEU A 102 23.32 -2.47 -17.48
CA LEU A 102 23.55 -3.91 -17.64
C LEU A 102 25.04 -4.17 -17.84
N PHE A 103 25.70 -4.77 -16.84
CA PHE A 103 27.15 -4.97 -16.83
C PHE A 103 27.54 -6.26 -17.56
N PHE A 104 27.59 -6.20 -18.90
CA PHE A 104 28.15 -7.24 -19.76
C PHE A 104 28.54 -6.70 -21.14
N SER A 105 29.43 -7.42 -21.82
CA SER A 105 29.73 -7.20 -23.23
C SER A 105 28.78 -8.01 -24.13
N ALA A 106 28.15 -7.37 -25.11
CA ALA A 106 27.16 -8.03 -25.98
C ALA A 106 27.79 -8.46 -27.31
N PRO A 107 27.60 -9.72 -27.77
CA PRO A 107 27.92 -10.11 -29.14
C PRO A 107 27.12 -9.28 -30.16
N GLN A 108 27.62 -9.13 -31.38
CA GLN A 108 27.06 -8.22 -32.40
C GLN A 108 25.52 -8.34 -32.59
N PRO A 109 24.90 -9.53 -32.66
CA PRO A 109 23.44 -9.63 -32.79
C PRO A 109 22.69 -9.06 -31.59
N LEU A 110 23.18 -9.33 -30.37
CA LEU A 110 22.60 -8.82 -29.14
C LEU A 110 22.84 -7.31 -28.99
N ALA A 111 24.03 -6.82 -29.38
CA ALA A 111 24.37 -5.40 -29.35
C ALA A 111 23.43 -4.59 -30.25
N GLN A 112 23.21 -5.03 -31.50
CA GLN A 112 22.25 -4.40 -32.42
C GLN A 112 20.82 -4.44 -31.85
N TRP A 113 20.43 -5.56 -31.26
CA TRP A 113 19.12 -5.68 -30.63
C TRP A 113 18.96 -4.74 -29.42
N LEU A 114 19.95 -4.64 -28.53
CA LEU A 114 19.94 -3.72 -27.38
C LEU A 114 19.82 -2.25 -27.83
N GLN A 115 20.56 -1.86 -28.87
CA GLN A 115 20.43 -0.53 -29.48
C GLN A 115 19.00 -0.26 -29.98
N SER A 116 18.34 -1.26 -30.59
CA SER A 116 16.93 -1.14 -30.99
C SER A 116 15.97 -0.95 -29.81
N GLN A 117 16.35 -1.41 -28.61
CA GLN A 117 15.61 -1.23 -27.36
C GLN A 117 16.00 0.06 -26.60
N ALA A 118 16.75 0.95 -27.24
CA ALA A 118 17.27 2.21 -26.71
C ALA A 118 18.30 2.06 -25.57
N TYR A 119 19.01 0.94 -25.51
CA TYR A 119 20.22 0.81 -24.69
C TYR A 119 21.43 1.36 -25.44
N ILE A 120 22.25 2.14 -24.74
CA ILE A 120 23.46 2.78 -25.26
C ILE A 120 24.67 2.03 -24.69
N ASP A 121 25.59 1.64 -25.57
CA ASP A 121 26.86 1.00 -25.21
C ASP A 121 27.79 2.03 -24.55
N GLN A 122 28.27 1.73 -23.34
CA GLN A 122 29.26 2.53 -22.60
C GLN A 122 30.64 1.85 -22.58
N GLY A 123 30.84 0.78 -23.35
CA GLY A 123 32.05 -0.04 -23.39
C GLY A 123 31.99 -1.20 -22.38
N GLU A 124 31.88 -0.90 -21.09
CA GLU A 124 31.83 -1.93 -20.03
C GLU A 124 30.41 -2.40 -19.68
N PHE A 125 29.40 -1.57 -19.96
CA PHE A 125 28.00 -1.84 -19.66
C PHE A 125 27.07 -1.14 -20.65
N TRP A 126 25.81 -1.56 -20.64
CA TRP A 126 24.73 -0.95 -21.44
C TRP A 126 23.84 -0.11 -20.56
N SER A 127 23.49 1.10 -20.99
CA SER A 127 22.65 2.01 -20.21
C SER A 127 21.37 2.40 -20.93
N LYS A 128 20.24 2.42 -20.21
CA LYS A 128 18.96 2.93 -20.67
C LYS A 128 18.33 3.85 -19.63
N GLN A 129 17.98 5.06 -20.05
CA GLN A 129 17.12 5.97 -19.28
C GLN A 129 15.67 5.51 -19.41
N LEU A 130 14.99 5.33 -18.27
CA LEU A 130 13.59 4.96 -18.27
C LEU A 130 12.74 6.21 -18.49
N LYS A 131 11.77 6.11 -19.41
CA LYS A 131 10.80 7.16 -19.67
C LYS A 131 9.48 6.80 -19.00
N TYR A 132 8.90 7.79 -18.35
CA TYR A 132 7.68 7.66 -17.55
C TYR A 132 6.50 8.32 -18.26
N LYS A 133 5.37 7.64 -18.22
CA LYS A 133 4.04 8.04 -18.64
C LYS A 133 3.07 7.60 -17.54
N THR A 134 3.21 8.19 -16.37
CA THR A 134 2.50 7.84 -15.14
C THR A 134 1.03 8.23 -15.25
N GLY A 135 0.15 7.24 -15.10
CA GLY A 135 -1.27 7.47 -14.82
C GLY A 135 -1.57 7.42 -13.33
N LEU A 136 -2.34 8.38 -12.82
CA LEU A 136 -2.86 8.36 -11.45
C LEU A 136 -4.31 7.88 -11.44
N VAL A 137 -4.58 6.72 -10.83
CA VAL A 137 -5.91 6.11 -10.74
C VAL A 137 -6.43 6.25 -9.32
N LEU A 138 -7.58 6.90 -9.16
CA LEU A 138 -8.18 7.20 -7.86
C LEU A 138 -9.53 6.47 -7.72
N GLY A 139 -9.55 5.47 -6.83
CA GLY A 139 -10.75 4.67 -6.57
C GLY A 139 -11.88 5.43 -5.86
N GLY A 140 -13.10 4.94 -5.97
CA GLY A 140 -14.24 5.40 -5.17
C GLY A 140 -14.20 4.91 -3.72
N GLY A 141 -14.97 5.57 -2.84
CA GLY A 141 -15.02 5.20 -1.41
C GLY A 141 -15.47 6.27 -0.40
N GLY A 142 -16.10 7.37 -0.85
CA GLY A 142 -16.65 8.40 0.03
C GLY A 142 -15.62 9.02 0.98
N ALA A 143 -15.90 9.09 2.27
CA ALA A 143 -15.04 9.71 3.29
C ALA A 143 -13.62 9.12 3.38
N ARG A 144 -13.45 7.85 2.97
CA ARG A 144 -12.13 7.18 2.88
C ARG A 144 -11.20 7.85 1.86
N GLY A 145 -11.75 8.62 0.93
CA GLY A 145 -10.99 9.38 -0.07
C GLY A 145 -9.99 10.37 0.53
N SER A 146 -10.12 10.76 1.80
CA SER A 146 -9.09 11.54 2.53
C SER A 146 -7.68 10.94 2.42
N TYR A 147 -7.55 9.61 2.36
CA TYR A 147 -6.28 8.90 2.15
C TYR A 147 -5.56 9.34 0.86
N GLN A 148 -6.30 9.58 -0.21
CA GLN A 148 -5.74 9.94 -1.53
C GLN A 148 -5.01 11.28 -1.52
N ILE A 149 -5.38 12.21 -0.63
CA ILE A 149 -4.69 13.49 -0.49
C ILE A 149 -3.32 13.31 0.17
N GLY A 150 -3.21 12.38 1.12
CA GLY A 150 -1.92 11.98 1.69
C GLY A 150 -0.99 11.36 0.66
N VAL A 151 -1.54 10.49 -0.20
CA VAL A 151 -0.81 9.93 -1.33
C VAL A 151 -0.29 11.04 -2.25
N TRP A 152 -1.16 11.96 -2.64
CA TRP A 152 -0.76 13.09 -3.48
C TRP A 152 0.35 13.92 -2.85
N GLN A 153 0.29 14.20 -1.54
CA GLN A 153 1.36 14.91 -0.83
C GLN A 153 2.72 14.23 -1.01
N ALA A 154 2.82 12.92 -0.79
CA ALA A 154 4.08 12.19 -0.91
C ALA A 154 4.60 12.15 -2.37
N LEU A 155 3.70 11.96 -3.33
CA LEU A 155 4.06 11.99 -4.76
C LEU A 155 4.59 13.38 -5.19
N LEU A 156 3.98 14.45 -4.67
CA LEU A 156 4.38 15.83 -4.93
C LEU A 156 5.77 16.12 -4.33
N GLU A 157 6.02 15.72 -3.09
CA GLU A 157 7.34 15.85 -2.43
C GLU A 157 8.45 15.13 -3.22
N ARG A 158 8.12 14.01 -3.86
CA ARG A 158 9.05 13.24 -4.71
C ARG A 158 9.12 13.70 -6.15
N ASN A 159 8.41 14.77 -6.53
CA ASN A 159 8.34 15.28 -7.89
C ASN A 159 7.99 14.18 -8.91
N ILE A 160 7.07 13.26 -8.56
CA ILE A 160 6.59 12.23 -9.49
C ILE A 160 5.45 12.85 -10.32
N PRO A 161 5.67 13.19 -11.61
CA PRO A 161 4.62 13.77 -12.42
C PRO A 161 3.67 12.67 -12.90
N PHE A 162 2.41 13.03 -13.09
CA PHE A 162 1.42 12.20 -13.78
C PHE A 162 0.86 12.94 -14.99
N GLN A 163 0.63 12.20 -16.08
CA GLN A 163 0.19 12.74 -17.36
C GLN A 163 -1.32 12.68 -17.50
N TRP A 164 -1.99 11.84 -16.71
CA TRP A 164 -3.44 11.71 -16.66
C TRP A 164 -3.89 11.30 -15.26
N ILE A 165 -5.08 11.76 -14.88
CA ILE A 165 -5.80 11.29 -13.71
C ILE A 165 -7.07 10.61 -14.18
N SER A 166 -7.41 9.45 -13.61
CA SER A 166 -8.71 8.79 -13.79
C SER A 166 -9.34 8.56 -12.42
N GLY A 167 -10.55 9.04 -12.21
CA GLY A 167 -11.21 9.00 -10.90
C GLY A 167 -12.67 8.54 -10.97
N CYS A 168 -13.10 7.84 -9.92
CA CYS A 168 -14.48 7.42 -9.71
C CYS A 168 -14.98 7.92 -8.35
N SER A 169 -16.22 8.41 -8.26
CA SER A 169 -16.82 8.91 -7.01
C SER A 169 -15.93 9.94 -6.32
N VAL A 170 -15.60 9.77 -5.04
CA VAL A 170 -14.63 10.63 -4.33
C VAL A 170 -13.27 10.72 -5.04
N GLY A 171 -12.83 9.69 -5.77
CA GLY A 171 -11.64 9.73 -6.58
C GLY A 171 -11.72 10.75 -7.73
N ALA A 172 -12.90 10.97 -8.30
CA ALA A 172 -13.12 12.04 -9.27
C ALA A 172 -13.05 13.43 -8.60
N LEU A 173 -13.65 13.57 -7.42
CA LEU A 173 -13.62 14.82 -6.63
C LEU A 173 -12.19 15.19 -6.23
N ASN A 174 -11.43 14.24 -5.67
CA ASN A 174 -10.02 14.42 -5.33
C ASN A 174 -9.17 14.61 -6.58
N GLY A 175 -9.47 13.94 -7.69
CA GLY A 175 -8.82 14.16 -8.97
C GLY A 175 -8.94 15.63 -9.42
N ALA A 176 -10.09 16.26 -9.20
CA ALA A 176 -10.27 17.69 -9.47
C ALA A 176 -9.43 18.55 -8.52
N LEU A 177 -9.40 18.25 -7.22
CA LEU A 177 -8.53 18.97 -6.26
C LEU A 177 -7.04 18.87 -6.66
N ILE A 178 -6.58 17.67 -7.03
CA ILE A 178 -5.20 17.40 -7.46
C ILE A 178 -4.87 18.17 -8.73
N ALA A 179 -5.75 18.14 -9.73
CA ALA A 179 -5.56 18.82 -10.99
C ALA A 179 -5.45 20.35 -10.82
N GLN A 180 -6.07 20.94 -9.80
CA GLN A 180 -5.93 22.37 -9.48
C GLN A 180 -4.59 22.73 -8.83
N GLY A 181 -3.87 21.76 -8.26
CA GLY A 181 -2.50 21.93 -7.77
C GLY A 181 -2.35 22.58 -6.39
N ASP A 182 -3.44 22.80 -5.64
CA ASP A 182 -3.39 23.42 -4.30
C ASP A 182 -3.57 22.37 -3.19
N LEU A 183 -2.44 21.77 -2.77
CA LEU A 183 -2.41 20.74 -1.72
C LEU A 183 -2.94 21.28 -0.38
N SER A 184 -2.56 22.50 -0.01
CA SER A 184 -2.97 23.10 1.27
C SER A 184 -4.48 23.34 1.32
N ALA A 185 -5.08 23.81 0.23
CA ALA A 185 -6.53 23.94 0.14
C ALA A 185 -7.25 22.59 0.20
N ALA A 186 -6.72 21.57 -0.48
CA ALA A 186 -7.29 20.21 -0.44
C ALA A 186 -7.22 19.59 0.96
N GLN A 187 -6.07 19.70 1.64
CA GLN A 187 -5.92 19.26 3.03
C GLN A 187 -6.89 20.01 3.95
N LYS A 188 -6.96 21.34 3.85
CA LYS A 188 -7.86 22.15 4.67
C LYS A 188 -9.33 21.75 4.47
N LEU A 189 -9.74 21.51 3.23
CA LEU A 189 -11.10 21.08 2.91
C LEU A 189 -11.46 19.77 3.65
N TRP A 190 -10.58 18.77 3.59
CA TRP A 190 -10.77 17.50 4.30
C TRP A 190 -10.67 17.63 5.82
N GLN A 191 -9.84 18.54 6.33
CA GLN A 191 -9.71 18.80 7.76
C GLN A 191 -10.90 19.57 8.37
N GLU A 192 -11.72 20.19 7.53
CA GLU A 192 -12.93 20.93 7.93
C GLU A 192 -14.21 20.23 7.44
N ILE A 193 -14.11 19.03 6.85
CA ILE A 193 -15.25 18.30 6.31
C ILE A 193 -16.13 17.79 7.45
N ALA A 194 -17.43 17.72 7.17
CA ALA A 194 -18.44 17.17 8.07
C ALA A 194 -19.54 16.52 7.22
N THR A 195 -20.23 15.50 7.74
CA THR A 195 -21.27 14.77 7.00
C THR A 195 -22.34 15.71 6.45
N ASN A 196 -22.81 16.66 7.26
CA ASN A 196 -23.84 17.63 6.86
C ASN A 196 -23.39 18.64 5.77
N LYS A 197 -22.09 18.75 5.50
CA LYS A 197 -21.53 19.55 4.39
C LYS A 197 -21.53 18.79 3.07
N VAL A 198 -21.74 17.47 3.10
CA VAL A 198 -21.73 16.58 1.94
C VAL A 198 -23.14 16.04 1.66
N LEU A 199 -23.80 15.55 2.69
CA LEU A 199 -25.15 14.97 2.66
C LEU A 199 -26.11 15.85 3.46
N GLU A 200 -27.38 15.92 3.06
CA GLU A 200 -28.42 16.66 3.81
C GLU A 200 -28.94 15.85 5.02
N VAL A 201 -28.05 15.19 5.74
CA VAL A 201 -28.34 14.37 6.92
C VAL A 201 -27.22 14.52 7.95
N SER A 202 -27.55 14.40 9.23
CA SER A 202 -26.57 14.23 10.30
C SER A 202 -26.74 12.85 10.93
N PHE A 203 -25.61 12.19 11.22
CA PHE A 203 -25.57 10.87 11.85
C PHE A 203 -25.28 10.97 13.35
N ASP A 204 -25.55 12.12 13.96
CA ASP A 204 -25.16 12.45 15.34
C ASP A 204 -25.73 11.44 16.36
N ALA A 205 -26.86 10.80 16.04
CA ALA A 205 -27.49 9.76 16.86
C ALA A 205 -26.84 8.36 16.71
N LEU A 206 -26.06 8.11 15.65
CA LEU A 206 -25.34 6.85 15.44
C LEU A 206 -24.02 6.79 16.21
N GLU A 207 -23.49 7.90 16.72
CA GLU A 207 -22.22 7.86 17.46
C GLU A 207 -22.33 7.19 18.85
N THR A 208 -23.56 7.01 19.36
CA THR A 208 -23.80 6.52 20.73
C THR A 208 -24.70 5.28 20.84
N ALA A 209 -25.24 4.77 19.72
CA ALA A 209 -26.19 3.65 19.70
C ALA A 209 -25.52 2.27 19.65
N ASP A 210 -26.26 1.22 20.04
CA ASP A 210 -25.80 -0.17 19.99
C ASP A 210 -25.94 -0.77 18.57
N PHE A 211 -25.19 -1.83 18.27
CA PHE A 211 -25.02 -2.35 16.90
C PHE A 211 -26.34 -2.77 16.22
N ALA A 212 -27.26 -3.37 16.98
CA ALA A 212 -28.56 -3.77 16.45
C ALA A 212 -29.42 -2.56 16.03
N ASP A 213 -29.35 -1.47 16.80
CA ASP A 213 -30.05 -0.23 16.53
C ASP A 213 -29.45 0.48 15.31
N HIS A 214 -28.12 0.44 15.14
CA HIS A 214 -27.46 0.96 13.92
C HIS A 214 -27.96 0.30 12.65
N VAL A 215 -28.03 -1.04 12.62
CA VAL A 215 -28.46 -1.78 11.42
C VAL A 215 -29.93 -1.50 11.08
N GLN A 216 -30.79 -1.38 12.10
CA GLN A 216 -32.20 -1.07 11.88
C GLN A 216 -32.38 0.37 11.37
N GLN A 217 -31.67 1.34 11.95
CA GLN A 217 -31.71 2.75 11.53
C GLN A 217 -31.14 2.93 10.11
N LEU A 218 -30.03 2.27 9.77
CA LEU A 218 -29.46 2.26 8.42
C LEU A 218 -30.44 1.71 7.37
N ARG A 219 -31.18 0.64 7.69
CA ARG A 219 -32.19 0.06 6.78
C ARG A 219 -33.36 1.01 6.56
N GLN A 220 -33.88 1.59 7.64
CA GLN A 220 -34.97 2.56 7.59
C GLN A 220 -34.56 3.79 6.76
N PHE A 221 -33.35 4.28 6.99
CA PHE A 221 -32.74 5.38 6.24
C PHE A 221 -32.62 5.09 4.75
N VAL A 222 -32.09 3.91 4.37
CA VAL A 222 -32.00 3.49 2.97
C VAL A 222 -33.40 3.44 2.33
N PHE A 223 -34.39 2.92 3.04
CA PHE A 223 -35.77 2.84 2.56
C PHE A 223 -36.38 4.22 2.31
N GLU A 224 -36.21 5.15 3.24
CA GLU A 224 -36.65 6.55 3.11
C GLU A 224 -35.93 7.26 1.95
N ALA A 225 -34.62 7.05 1.81
CA ALA A 225 -33.86 7.61 0.71
C ALA A 225 -34.36 7.11 -0.65
N ILE A 226 -34.73 5.82 -0.77
CA ILE A 226 -35.38 5.29 -1.98
C ILE A 226 -36.71 6.00 -2.25
N GLN A 227 -37.57 6.18 -1.23
CA GLN A 227 -38.86 6.87 -1.39
C GLN A 227 -38.69 8.32 -1.86
N GLN A 228 -37.62 8.98 -1.42
CA GLN A 228 -37.30 10.37 -1.78
C GLN A 228 -36.49 10.51 -3.08
N LYS A 229 -36.22 9.41 -3.81
CA LYS A 229 -35.32 9.36 -4.99
C LYS A 229 -33.87 9.79 -4.71
N GLY A 230 -33.43 9.53 -3.49
CA GLY A 230 -32.10 9.80 -2.95
C GLY A 230 -32.03 11.08 -2.14
N LEU A 231 -31.03 11.16 -1.25
CA LEU A 231 -30.80 12.37 -0.45
C LEU A 231 -30.26 13.48 -1.34
N SER A 232 -30.71 14.71 -1.07
CA SER A 232 -30.27 15.89 -1.80
C SER A 232 -28.77 16.09 -1.65
N THR A 233 -28.09 16.22 -2.79
CA THR A 233 -26.65 16.52 -2.90
C THR A 233 -26.38 18.02 -2.93
N SER A 234 -27.36 18.85 -2.55
CA SER A 234 -27.23 20.31 -2.52
C SER A 234 -26.02 20.82 -1.71
N PRO A 235 -25.68 20.24 -0.54
CA PRO A 235 -24.46 20.60 0.19
C PRO A 235 -23.18 20.35 -0.63
N LEU A 236 -23.05 19.16 -1.22
CA LEU A 236 -21.91 18.80 -2.07
C LEU A 236 -21.83 19.71 -3.31
N ARG A 237 -22.96 20.03 -3.96
CA ARG A 237 -23.01 20.96 -5.09
C ARG A 237 -22.46 22.34 -4.70
N LYS A 238 -22.86 22.89 -3.55
CA LYS A 238 -22.36 24.18 -3.05
C LYS A 238 -20.87 24.12 -2.74
N LEU A 239 -20.40 23.02 -2.16
CA LEU A 239 -18.99 22.80 -1.88
C LEU A 239 -18.17 22.77 -3.17
N LEU A 240 -18.62 22.03 -4.19
CA LEU A 240 -17.98 22.00 -5.50
C LEU A 240 -17.97 23.38 -6.18
N GLN A 241 -19.09 24.09 -6.18
CA GLN A 241 -19.16 25.45 -6.74
C GLN A 241 -18.18 26.43 -6.09
N LYS A 242 -17.94 26.27 -4.78
CA LYS A 242 -17.02 27.12 -4.03
C LYS A 242 -15.54 26.80 -4.30
N HIS A 243 -15.21 25.53 -4.53
CA HIS A 243 -13.83 25.05 -4.57
C HIS A 243 -13.32 24.68 -5.98
N LEU A 244 -14.19 24.65 -6.97
CA LEU A 244 -13.85 24.33 -8.36
C LEU A 244 -13.51 25.61 -9.16
N ASP A 245 -12.28 25.65 -9.67
CA ASP A 245 -11.75 26.64 -10.59
C ASP A 245 -11.66 26.02 -12.00
N ALA A 246 -12.67 26.28 -12.82
CA ALA A 246 -12.80 25.67 -14.15
C ALA A 246 -11.68 26.10 -15.11
N GLU A 247 -11.13 27.31 -14.97
CA GLU A 247 -10.04 27.78 -15.84
C GLU A 247 -8.75 27.00 -15.54
N LYS A 248 -8.42 26.81 -14.25
CA LYS A 248 -7.29 25.97 -13.85
C LYS A 248 -7.48 24.53 -14.31
N MET A 249 -8.68 23.97 -14.10
CA MET A 249 -9.01 22.60 -14.52
C MET A 249 -8.86 22.38 -16.02
N THR A 250 -9.24 23.35 -16.85
CA THR A 250 -9.12 23.23 -18.32
C THR A 250 -7.64 23.13 -18.75
N LYS A 251 -6.73 23.83 -18.06
CA LYS A 251 -5.30 23.92 -18.40
C LYS A 251 -4.42 22.89 -17.68
N SER A 252 -4.97 22.17 -16.71
CA SER A 252 -4.22 21.23 -15.89
C SER A 252 -4.09 19.86 -16.54
N VAL A 253 -3.51 18.90 -15.80
CA VAL A 253 -3.45 17.50 -16.20
C VAL A 253 -4.85 16.97 -16.57
N PRO A 254 -5.00 16.21 -17.68
CA PRO A 254 -6.28 15.64 -18.04
C PRO A 254 -6.88 14.77 -16.94
N LEU A 255 -8.10 15.10 -16.52
CA LEU A 255 -8.90 14.34 -15.57
C LEU A 255 -10.04 13.64 -16.30
N TYR A 256 -10.04 12.31 -16.24
CA TYR A 256 -11.11 11.45 -16.70
C TYR A 256 -11.98 11.01 -15.52
N VAL A 257 -13.29 11.15 -15.68
CA VAL A 257 -14.27 10.81 -14.65
C VAL A 257 -15.21 9.74 -15.16
N VAL A 258 -15.54 8.79 -14.29
CA VAL A 258 -16.46 7.70 -14.58
C VAL A 258 -17.82 7.97 -13.95
N ALA A 259 -18.89 7.83 -14.72
CA ALA A 259 -20.26 7.80 -14.24
C ALA A 259 -21.02 6.61 -14.87
N THR A 260 -22.15 6.23 -14.26
CA THR A 260 -23.00 5.15 -14.78
C THR A 260 -24.32 5.72 -15.28
N ARG A 261 -24.61 5.56 -16.56
CA ARG A 261 -25.89 5.97 -17.16
C ARG A 261 -27.00 5.00 -16.81
N VAL A 262 -28.09 5.50 -16.25
CA VAL A 262 -29.31 4.73 -15.93
C VAL A 262 -30.46 5.07 -16.88
N PRO A 263 -31.36 4.11 -17.19
CA PRO A 263 -31.45 2.75 -16.66
C PRO A 263 -30.55 1.73 -17.40
N THR A 264 -29.81 2.13 -18.43
CA THR A 264 -28.99 1.21 -19.25
C THR A 264 -27.81 0.57 -18.52
N PHE A 265 -27.45 1.08 -17.33
CA PHE A 265 -26.25 0.72 -16.57
C PHE A 265 -24.97 0.73 -17.42
N GLN A 266 -24.85 1.72 -18.30
CA GLN A 266 -23.69 1.87 -19.18
C GLN A 266 -22.62 2.74 -18.51
N GLU A 267 -21.36 2.29 -18.57
CA GLU A 267 -20.20 3.10 -18.19
C GLU A 267 -20.06 4.28 -19.15
N VAL A 268 -19.92 5.49 -18.59
CA VAL A 268 -19.64 6.72 -19.33
C VAL A 268 -18.38 7.35 -18.76
N VAL A 269 -17.39 7.56 -19.63
CA VAL A 269 -16.11 8.18 -19.30
C VAL A 269 -16.07 9.57 -19.92
N VAL A 270 -15.76 10.58 -19.12
CA VAL A 270 -15.73 11.98 -19.55
C VAL A 270 -14.39 12.60 -19.20
N LYS A 271 -13.74 13.25 -20.17
CA LYS A 271 -12.56 14.09 -19.93
C LYS A 271 -13.03 15.48 -19.51
N LEU A 272 -12.89 15.80 -18.23
CA LEU A 272 -13.45 17.04 -17.66
C LEU A 272 -12.82 18.31 -18.23
N ASN A 273 -11.58 18.26 -18.68
CA ASN A 273 -10.88 19.42 -19.26
C ASN A 273 -11.57 19.94 -20.53
N ASP A 274 -12.34 19.10 -21.21
CA ASP A 274 -13.04 19.47 -22.45
C ASP A 274 -14.48 19.98 -22.17
N CYS A 275 -14.88 20.05 -20.90
CA CYS A 275 -16.22 20.44 -20.47
C CYS A 275 -16.31 21.92 -20.09
N SER A 276 -17.49 22.51 -20.19
CA SER A 276 -17.77 23.80 -19.54
C SER A 276 -17.79 23.66 -18.00
N GLN A 277 -17.67 24.77 -17.27
CA GLN A 277 -17.76 24.77 -15.79
C GLN A 277 -19.03 24.10 -15.27
N LYS A 278 -20.17 24.34 -15.94
CA LYS A 278 -21.46 23.74 -15.56
C LYS A 278 -21.43 22.22 -15.76
N GLU A 279 -20.88 21.75 -16.87
CA GLU A 279 -20.75 20.32 -17.16
C GLU A 279 -19.76 19.65 -16.22
N MET A 280 -18.61 20.28 -15.92
CA MET A 280 -17.65 19.76 -14.93
C MET A 280 -18.33 19.50 -13.59
N LEU A 281 -19.11 20.47 -13.10
CA LEU A 281 -19.86 20.33 -11.85
C LEU A 281 -20.85 19.15 -11.92
N SER A 282 -21.63 19.05 -12.98
CA SER A 282 -22.61 17.97 -13.15
C SER A 282 -21.95 16.60 -13.25
N TRP A 283 -20.84 16.46 -13.99
CA TRP A 283 -20.14 15.18 -14.11
C TRP A 283 -19.47 14.74 -12.80
N LEU A 284 -18.93 15.68 -12.02
CA LEU A 284 -18.41 15.38 -10.69
C LEU A 284 -19.52 14.91 -9.74
N LEU A 285 -20.68 15.58 -9.75
CA LEU A 285 -21.84 15.17 -8.97
C LEU A 285 -22.35 13.79 -9.40
N ALA A 286 -22.51 13.56 -10.71
CA ALA A 286 -22.94 12.28 -11.27
C ALA A 286 -22.02 11.13 -10.85
N SER A 287 -20.71 11.32 -10.98
CA SER A 287 -19.70 10.34 -10.57
C SER A 287 -19.77 9.97 -9.08
N SER A 288 -20.23 10.90 -8.23
CA SER A 288 -20.37 10.71 -6.78
C SER A 288 -21.79 10.37 -6.30
N ALA A 289 -22.76 10.22 -7.21
CA ALA A 289 -24.16 10.00 -6.87
C ALA A 289 -24.43 8.54 -6.50
N PHE A 290 -24.06 8.15 -5.27
CA PHE A 290 -24.21 6.80 -4.73
C PHE A 290 -25.68 6.46 -4.38
N PHE A 291 -26.48 6.13 -5.39
CA PHE A 291 -27.91 5.84 -5.26
C PHE A 291 -28.23 4.48 -4.58
N PRO A 292 -29.16 4.38 -3.61
CA PRO A 292 -30.19 5.35 -3.27
C PRO A 292 -29.78 6.34 -2.18
N LEU A 293 -28.56 6.29 -1.67
CA LEU A 293 -28.13 7.16 -0.58
C LEU A 293 -27.93 8.60 -1.04
N MET A 294 -27.66 8.82 -2.32
CA MET A 294 -27.57 10.15 -2.92
C MET A 294 -28.45 10.24 -4.16
N SER A 295 -28.98 11.42 -4.43
CA SER A 295 -29.86 11.69 -5.58
C SER A 295 -29.14 11.50 -6.92
N ILE A 296 -29.87 10.96 -7.89
CA ILE A 296 -29.42 10.80 -9.29
C ILE A 296 -29.19 12.17 -9.93
N GLU A 297 -28.11 12.34 -10.72
CA GLU A 297 -27.81 13.60 -11.42
C GLU A 297 -28.30 13.55 -12.88
N PRO A 298 -29.17 14.49 -13.30
CA PRO A 298 -29.58 14.63 -14.70
C PRO A 298 -28.55 15.42 -15.51
N ILE A 299 -28.13 14.90 -16.66
CA ILE A 299 -27.24 15.59 -17.61
C ILE A 299 -27.79 15.42 -19.02
N GLY A 300 -28.25 16.51 -19.61
CA GLY A 300 -29.02 16.47 -20.86
C GLY A 300 -30.33 15.71 -20.68
N GLU A 301 -30.60 14.76 -21.57
CA GLU A 301 -31.80 13.89 -21.52
C GLU A 301 -31.59 12.60 -20.70
N TYR A 302 -30.38 12.40 -20.16
CA TYR A 302 -30.00 11.18 -19.46
C TYR A 302 -29.80 11.40 -17.97
N PHE A 303 -29.85 10.30 -17.24
CA PHE A 303 -29.67 10.24 -15.81
C PHE A 303 -28.43 9.43 -15.45
N TYR A 304 -27.69 9.88 -14.45
CA TYR A 304 -26.41 9.30 -14.07
C TYR A 304 -26.30 9.08 -12.56
N VAL A 305 -25.67 7.98 -12.20
CA VAL A 305 -25.29 7.60 -10.84
C VAL A 305 -23.78 7.34 -10.77
N ASP A 306 -23.29 7.03 -9.58
CA ASP A 306 -21.88 6.81 -9.27
C ASP A 306 -21.16 5.94 -10.32
N GLY A 307 -19.90 6.25 -10.62
CA GLY A 307 -19.09 5.41 -11.51
C GLY A 307 -18.85 4.00 -10.94
N GLY A 308 -18.92 3.86 -9.61
CA GLY A 308 -18.61 2.65 -8.86
C GLY A 308 -19.55 1.49 -9.15
N TYR A 309 -20.73 1.73 -9.71
CA TYR A 309 -21.61 0.65 -10.19
C TYR A 309 -21.03 -0.10 -11.39
N ARG A 310 -20.01 0.43 -12.07
CA ARG A 310 -19.39 -0.19 -13.25
C ARG A 310 -17.87 -0.30 -13.18
N ASN A 311 -17.20 0.72 -12.67
CA ASN A 311 -15.75 0.80 -12.69
C ASN A 311 -15.24 1.70 -11.57
N ASN A 312 -15.13 1.11 -10.38
CA ASN A 312 -14.73 1.81 -9.15
C ASN A 312 -13.25 2.21 -9.15
N VAL A 313 -12.39 1.46 -9.85
CA VAL A 313 -10.94 1.73 -9.96
C VAL A 313 -10.55 1.75 -11.45
N PRO A 314 -10.65 2.91 -12.13
CA PRO A 314 -10.65 2.99 -13.59
C PRO A 314 -9.26 2.94 -14.24
N VAL A 315 -8.54 1.83 -14.03
CA VAL A 315 -7.18 1.60 -14.55
C VAL A 315 -7.14 1.56 -16.08
N ASP A 316 -8.20 1.04 -16.72
CA ASP A 316 -8.29 0.91 -18.18
C ASP A 316 -8.16 2.24 -18.91
N ILE A 317 -8.62 3.33 -18.30
CA ILE A 317 -8.51 4.68 -18.87
C ILE A 317 -7.03 5.08 -19.01
N ALA A 318 -6.25 4.91 -17.94
CA ALA A 318 -4.81 5.23 -17.96
C ALA A 318 -4.06 4.33 -18.97
N LEU A 319 -4.42 3.04 -19.05
CA LEU A 319 -3.84 2.13 -20.04
C LEU A 319 -4.15 2.56 -21.48
N ALA A 320 -5.38 3.01 -21.75
CA ALA A 320 -5.79 3.49 -23.07
C ALA A 320 -5.02 4.74 -23.51
N GLN A 321 -4.52 5.55 -22.57
CA GLN A 321 -3.65 6.71 -22.87
C GLN A 321 -2.18 6.31 -23.12
N GLY A 322 -1.85 5.02 -23.00
CA GLY A 322 -0.49 4.51 -23.20
C GLY A 322 0.42 4.75 -22.00
N ALA A 323 -0.12 4.63 -20.78
CA ALA A 323 0.67 4.68 -19.55
C ALA A 323 1.73 3.56 -19.51
N THR A 324 2.94 3.90 -19.09
CA THR A 324 4.02 2.92 -18.81
C THR A 324 3.97 2.43 -17.37
N GLU A 325 3.39 3.22 -16.50
CA GLU A 325 3.11 2.87 -15.11
C GLU A 325 1.81 3.51 -14.64
N VAL A 326 1.12 2.81 -13.75
CA VAL A 326 -0.10 3.30 -13.11
C VAL A 326 0.05 3.25 -11.60
N ILE A 327 -0.16 4.39 -10.95
CA ILE A 327 -0.30 4.48 -9.50
C ILE A 327 -1.78 4.30 -9.20
N VAL A 328 -2.13 3.21 -8.53
CA VAL A 328 -3.52 2.84 -8.25
C VAL A 328 -3.80 3.06 -6.78
N VAL A 329 -4.56 4.11 -6.47
CA VAL A 329 -4.93 4.46 -5.10
C VAL A 329 -6.32 3.90 -4.81
N ASP A 330 -6.35 2.75 -4.14
CA ASP A 330 -7.58 2.06 -3.77
C ASP A 330 -7.87 2.27 -2.28
N VAL A 331 -9.04 2.84 -2.01
CA VAL A 331 -9.55 3.08 -0.64
C VAL A 331 -10.65 2.06 -0.27
N HIS A 332 -10.78 1.00 -1.06
CA HIS A 332 -11.72 -0.12 -0.89
C HIS A 332 -13.16 0.35 -0.71
N GLY A 333 -13.63 1.22 -1.62
CA GLY A 333 -15.02 1.64 -1.69
C GLY A 333 -15.97 0.53 -2.15
N PRO A 334 -17.28 0.62 -1.84
CA PRO A 334 -18.26 -0.30 -2.38
C PRO A 334 -18.44 -0.04 -3.89
N GLY A 335 -18.24 -1.07 -4.72
CA GLY A 335 -18.38 -0.94 -6.17
C GLY A 335 -17.88 -2.16 -6.92
N ILE A 336 -17.97 -2.10 -8.26
CA ILE A 336 -17.44 -3.11 -9.17
C ILE A 336 -16.08 -2.65 -9.67
N ASP A 337 -15.06 -3.43 -9.35
CA ASP A 337 -13.75 -3.29 -9.97
C ASP A 337 -13.78 -4.00 -11.32
N LYS A 338 -13.76 -3.20 -12.40
CA LYS A 338 -13.76 -3.72 -13.77
C LYS A 338 -12.52 -4.58 -13.98
N ALA A 339 -12.70 -5.80 -14.49
CA ALA A 339 -11.58 -6.65 -14.84
C ALA A 339 -10.83 -6.06 -16.04
N VAL A 340 -9.55 -5.73 -15.87
CA VAL A 340 -8.71 -5.14 -16.90
C VAL A 340 -7.47 -6.00 -17.12
N ALA A 341 -7.22 -6.38 -18.37
CA ALA A 341 -5.99 -7.08 -18.75
C ALA A 341 -4.83 -6.07 -18.84
N ILE A 342 -4.03 -6.00 -17.79
CA ILE A 342 -2.87 -5.09 -17.74
C ILE A 342 -1.74 -5.68 -18.60
N PRO A 343 -1.21 -4.93 -19.60
CA PRO A 343 -0.09 -5.40 -20.40
C PRO A 343 1.16 -5.64 -19.54
N ASN A 344 1.92 -6.69 -19.87
CA ASN A 344 3.10 -7.08 -19.07
C ASN A 344 4.19 -6.00 -18.95
N HIS A 345 4.22 -5.04 -19.87
CA HIS A 345 5.18 -3.93 -19.89
C HIS A 345 4.74 -2.71 -19.07
N VAL A 346 3.53 -2.75 -18.49
CA VAL A 346 3.00 -1.67 -17.65
C VAL A 346 3.24 -2.02 -16.19
N ALA A 347 3.92 -1.11 -15.48
CA ALA A 347 4.12 -1.23 -14.05
C ALA A 347 2.86 -0.80 -13.28
N VAL A 348 2.51 -1.55 -12.24
CA VAL A 348 1.39 -1.22 -11.36
C VAL A 348 1.93 -0.97 -9.97
N ILE A 349 1.65 0.21 -9.43
CA ILE A 349 2.02 0.63 -8.08
C ILE A 349 0.73 0.74 -7.26
N PRO A 350 0.31 -0.33 -6.58
CA PRO A 350 -0.88 -0.30 -5.73
C PRO A 350 -0.57 0.46 -4.44
N LEU A 351 -1.40 1.45 -4.11
CA LEU A 351 -1.40 2.17 -2.85
C LEU A 351 -2.75 1.94 -2.17
N ALA A 352 -2.70 1.12 -1.12
CA ALA A 352 -3.81 0.79 -0.26
C ALA A 352 -3.28 0.61 1.17
N THR A 353 -4.17 0.64 2.15
CA THR A 353 -3.80 0.45 3.56
C THR A 353 -4.50 -0.77 4.16
N SER A 354 -3.81 -1.44 5.08
CA SER A 354 -4.43 -2.48 5.92
C SER A 354 -5.20 -1.88 7.10
N TRP A 355 -5.00 -0.59 7.40
CA TRP A 355 -5.71 0.12 8.46
C TRP A 355 -7.12 0.50 8.02
N ASP A 356 -8.05 0.52 8.96
CA ASP A 356 -9.42 0.94 8.66
C ASP A 356 -9.45 2.45 8.39
N LEU A 357 -9.98 2.83 7.23
CA LEU A 357 -10.16 4.23 6.84
C LEU A 357 -11.47 4.82 7.38
N GLY A 358 -12.28 4.03 8.09
CA GLY A 358 -13.57 4.42 8.66
C GLY A 358 -14.76 4.14 7.75
N GLU A 359 -15.93 4.64 8.15
CA GLU A 359 -17.17 4.43 7.39
C GLU A 359 -17.23 5.34 6.15
N MET A 360 -17.73 4.80 5.04
CA MET A 360 -17.73 5.49 3.74
C MET A 360 -18.55 6.81 3.76
N LEU A 361 -19.61 6.88 4.55
CA LEU A 361 -20.56 8.00 4.55
C LEU A 361 -20.44 8.90 5.78
N LEU A 362 -19.52 8.56 6.70
CA LEU A 362 -19.26 9.34 7.89
C LEU A 362 -18.04 10.22 7.66
N PHE A 363 -18.27 11.52 7.48
CA PHE A 363 -17.22 12.49 7.18
C PHE A 363 -16.81 13.21 8.47
N GLU A 364 -15.66 12.84 9.01
CA GLU A 364 -15.11 13.40 10.25
C GLU A 364 -13.72 14.00 10.03
N ALA A 365 -13.52 15.22 10.49
CA ALA A 365 -12.25 15.94 10.38
C ALA A 365 -11.05 15.18 11.00
N ASN A 366 -11.23 14.55 12.17
CA ASN A 366 -10.15 13.84 12.85
C ASN A 366 -9.77 12.56 12.09
N ARG A 367 -10.76 11.79 11.61
CA ARG A 367 -10.51 10.62 10.76
C ARG A 367 -9.87 11.01 9.44
N ALA A 368 -10.31 12.10 8.82
CA ALA A 368 -9.72 12.61 7.59
C ALA A 368 -8.24 12.98 7.77
N LYS A 369 -7.86 13.64 8.88
CA LYS A 369 -6.46 13.94 9.23
C LYS A 369 -5.62 12.67 9.33
N ALA A 370 -6.14 11.65 10.01
CA ALA A 370 -5.45 10.37 10.15
C ALA A 370 -5.28 9.65 8.81
N ASN A 371 -6.32 9.60 7.99
CA ASN A 371 -6.28 8.97 6.67
C ASN A 371 -5.28 9.68 5.75
N ILE A 372 -5.24 11.02 5.75
CA ILE A 372 -4.21 11.79 5.03
C ILE A 372 -2.82 11.38 5.50
N GLN A 373 -2.59 11.32 6.80
CA GLN A 373 -1.29 10.92 7.34
C GLN A 373 -0.91 9.47 6.98
N LEU A 374 -1.87 8.53 7.01
CA LEU A 374 -1.66 7.15 6.54
C LEU A 374 -1.32 7.11 5.06
N GLY A 375 -2.05 7.81 4.20
CA GLY A 375 -1.77 7.87 2.77
C GLY A 375 -0.38 8.40 2.46
N TYR A 376 0.04 9.40 3.22
CA TYR A 376 1.39 9.96 3.13
C TYR A 376 2.46 8.93 3.50
N LEU A 377 2.33 8.30 4.67
CA LEU A 377 3.33 7.34 5.17
C LEU A 377 3.38 6.06 4.33
N GLU A 378 2.23 5.52 3.91
CA GLU A 378 2.17 4.34 3.03
C GLU A 378 2.84 4.60 1.68
N THR A 379 2.64 5.80 1.12
CA THR A 379 3.30 6.18 -0.13
C THR A 379 4.80 6.30 0.06
N LYS A 380 5.27 6.93 1.15
CA LYS A 380 6.71 6.99 1.47
C LYS A 380 7.32 5.60 1.66
N ARG A 381 6.59 4.68 2.28
CA ARG A 381 7.03 3.27 2.43
C ARG A 381 7.12 2.58 1.07
N CYS A 382 6.12 2.78 0.21
CA CYS A 382 6.11 2.25 -1.15
C CYS A 382 7.28 2.79 -2.00
N LEU A 383 7.63 4.07 -1.85
CA LEU A 383 8.77 4.72 -2.51
C LEU A 383 10.12 4.42 -1.85
N GLY A 384 10.15 3.55 -0.83
CA GLY A 384 11.36 3.09 -0.16
C GLY A 384 12.05 4.13 0.73
N GLU A 385 11.37 5.21 1.12
CA GLU A 385 11.93 6.24 2.02
C GLU A 385 11.92 5.83 3.49
N ILE A 386 10.97 4.97 3.83
CA ILE A 386 10.75 4.41 5.16
C ILE A 386 10.45 2.91 5.00
N GLN A 387 10.54 2.16 6.09
CA GLN A 387 10.34 0.70 6.09
C GLN A 387 9.27 0.27 7.10
N GLY A 388 8.94 -1.01 7.11
CA GLY A 388 7.91 -1.62 7.96
C GLY A 388 6.83 -2.33 7.13
N GLN A 389 5.84 -2.90 7.81
CA GLN A 389 4.68 -3.53 7.15
C GLN A 389 3.38 -2.84 7.55
N ARG A 390 3.12 -2.71 8.86
CA ARG A 390 1.93 -2.03 9.40
C ARG A 390 2.27 -0.71 10.09
N TYR A 391 3.47 -0.62 10.64
CA TYR A 391 4.03 0.58 11.24
C TYR A 391 5.16 1.10 10.34
N PHE A 392 5.56 2.35 10.60
CA PHE A 392 6.52 3.04 9.76
C PHE A 392 7.80 3.31 10.55
N PHE A 393 8.94 2.97 9.97
CA PHE A 393 10.26 3.13 10.60
C PHE A 393 11.22 3.88 9.69
N GLU A 394 12.19 4.59 10.28
CA GLU A 394 13.28 5.18 9.52
C GLU A 394 13.97 4.10 8.66
N ALA A 395 14.31 4.42 7.40
CA ALA A 395 14.94 3.44 6.49
C ALA A 395 16.31 2.93 7.00
N SER A 396 16.94 3.64 7.93
CA SER A 396 18.20 3.27 8.59
C SER A 396 18.06 2.19 9.68
N GLU A 397 16.85 1.92 10.17
CA GLU A 397 16.65 0.91 11.22
C GLU A 397 17.06 -0.49 10.74
N ASN A 398 17.68 -1.29 11.62
CA ASN A 398 18.30 -2.57 11.25
C ASN A 398 17.63 -3.75 11.95
N PHE A 399 16.46 -4.15 11.43
CA PHE A 399 15.73 -5.34 11.91
C PHE A 399 16.53 -6.65 11.79
N PRO A 400 17.35 -6.89 10.74
CA PRO A 400 18.22 -8.07 10.71
C PRO A 400 19.23 -8.12 11.86
N HIS A 401 19.68 -6.97 12.37
CA HIS A 401 20.53 -6.90 13.56
C HIS A 401 19.74 -7.18 14.84
N LEU A 402 18.57 -6.57 15.02
CA LEU A 402 17.72 -6.81 16.18
C LEU A 402 17.27 -8.27 16.26
N THR A 403 16.88 -8.86 15.12
CA THR A 403 16.55 -10.29 15.01
C THR A 403 17.72 -11.16 15.46
N ARG A 404 18.96 -10.86 15.06
CA ARG A 404 20.14 -11.64 15.51
C ARG A 404 20.33 -11.57 17.03
N LYS A 405 20.16 -10.38 17.63
CA LYS A 405 20.20 -10.22 19.10
C LYS A 405 19.10 -11.04 19.76
N PHE A 406 17.87 -10.96 19.25
CA PHE A 406 16.73 -11.70 19.78
C PHE A 406 16.90 -13.22 19.65
N VAL A 407 17.38 -13.72 18.51
CA VAL A 407 17.68 -15.15 18.33
C VAL A 407 18.74 -15.62 19.33
N ALA A 408 19.79 -14.81 19.55
CA ALA A 408 20.79 -15.12 20.58
C ALA A 408 20.19 -15.13 21.99
N PHE A 409 19.24 -14.22 22.28
CA PHE A 409 18.48 -14.22 23.54
C PHE A 409 17.67 -15.51 23.71
N ILE A 410 16.92 -15.94 22.70
CA ILE A 410 16.14 -17.19 22.75
C ILE A 410 17.06 -18.40 22.97
N GLN A 411 18.18 -18.48 22.25
CA GLN A 411 19.10 -19.62 22.31
C GLN A 411 19.81 -19.77 23.67
N LYS A 412 19.84 -18.72 24.49
CA LYS A 412 20.25 -18.81 25.90
C LYS A 412 19.19 -19.49 26.78
N ASN A 413 17.92 -19.37 26.42
CA ASN A 413 16.79 -19.87 27.19
C ASN A 413 16.44 -21.33 26.84
N PHE A 414 16.50 -21.70 25.56
CA PHE A 414 16.30 -23.09 25.11
C PHE A 414 16.86 -23.33 23.70
N SER A 415 17.03 -24.61 23.33
CA SER A 415 17.51 -24.99 22.01
C SER A 415 16.42 -24.82 20.94
N VAL A 416 16.68 -23.98 19.93
CA VAL A 416 15.78 -23.78 18.79
C VAL A 416 16.56 -23.69 17.47
N SER A 417 16.07 -24.41 16.46
CA SER A 417 16.63 -24.39 15.11
C SER A 417 16.19 -23.13 14.35
N LEU A 418 17.13 -22.47 13.66
CA LEU A 418 16.85 -21.33 12.79
C LEU A 418 15.88 -21.69 11.65
N VAL A 419 15.92 -22.92 11.16
CA VAL A 419 15.00 -23.41 10.12
C VAL A 419 13.56 -23.37 10.63
N LYS A 420 13.34 -23.84 11.86
CA LYS A 420 12.00 -23.85 12.48
C LYS A 420 11.47 -22.43 12.73
N LEU A 421 12.35 -21.50 13.10
CA LEU A 421 11.98 -20.07 13.23
C LEU A 421 11.64 -19.46 11.87
N ALA A 422 12.43 -19.73 10.83
CA ALA A 422 12.18 -19.25 9.48
C ALA A 422 10.86 -19.79 8.92
N GLU A 423 10.56 -21.08 9.11
CA GLU A 423 9.29 -21.70 8.73
C GLU A 423 8.09 -21.05 9.44
N LEU A 424 8.19 -20.84 10.76
CA LEU A 424 7.15 -20.20 11.54
C LEU A 424 6.90 -18.76 11.08
N GLN A 425 7.97 -18.00 10.88
CA GLN A 425 7.93 -16.61 10.41
C GLN A 425 7.29 -16.52 9.01
N GLN A 426 7.73 -17.36 8.08
CA GLN A 426 7.20 -17.39 6.72
C GLN A 426 5.73 -17.82 6.68
N LYS A 427 5.33 -18.79 7.51
CA LYS A 427 3.94 -19.29 7.57
C LYS A 427 2.98 -18.28 8.22
N THR A 428 3.46 -17.51 9.19
CA THR A 428 2.62 -16.61 10.00
C THR A 428 2.54 -15.21 9.39
N TYR A 429 3.69 -14.67 8.99
CA TYR A 429 3.81 -13.27 8.59
C TYR A 429 4.16 -13.11 7.10
N HIS A 430 4.47 -14.20 6.38
CA HIS A 430 4.93 -14.16 4.98
C HIS A 430 6.18 -13.30 4.79
N GLN A 431 7.08 -13.36 5.76
CA GLN A 431 8.31 -12.58 5.84
C GLN A 431 9.53 -13.49 6.05
N PRO A 432 10.73 -13.04 5.67
CA PRO A 432 11.97 -13.75 5.98
C PRO A 432 12.28 -13.72 7.49
N LEU A 433 13.14 -14.63 7.94
CA LEU A 433 13.56 -14.70 9.35
C LEU A 433 14.19 -13.40 9.82
N GLU A 434 14.93 -12.70 8.96
CA GLU A 434 15.60 -11.43 9.25
C GLU A 434 14.64 -10.31 9.70
N ASN A 435 13.35 -10.45 9.40
CA ASN A 435 12.29 -9.53 9.80
C ASN A 435 11.47 -10.05 11.00
N LEU A 436 11.89 -11.12 11.68
CA LEU A 436 11.16 -11.66 12.84
C LEU A 436 10.93 -10.59 13.90
N SER A 437 11.95 -9.82 14.27
CA SER A 437 11.79 -8.77 15.28
C SER A 437 10.87 -7.64 14.81
N LEU A 438 10.80 -7.32 13.51
CA LEU A 438 9.83 -6.37 12.96
C LEU A 438 8.41 -6.88 13.17
N SER A 439 8.13 -8.13 12.77
CA SER A 439 6.80 -8.73 12.88
C SER A 439 6.31 -8.80 14.33
N LEU A 440 7.18 -9.20 15.26
CA LEU A 440 6.83 -9.27 16.68
C LEU A 440 6.60 -7.89 17.29
N LEU A 441 7.41 -6.89 16.90
CA LEU A 441 7.27 -5.52 17.38
C LEU A 441 5.96 -4.86 16.91
N GLU A 442 5.62 -5.03 15.63
CA GLU A 442 4.36 -4.53 15.08
C GLU A 442 3.14 -5.25 15.67
N GLN A 443 3.24 -6.56 15.91
CA GLN A 443 2.17 -7.34 16.54
C GLN A 443 1.85 -6.84 17.94
N TRP A 444 2.88 -6.58 18.76
CA TRP A 444 2.74 -6.00 20.09
C TRP A 444 2.17 -4.58 20.04
N SER A 445 2.66 -3.77 19.10
CA SER A 445 2.18 -2.40 18.91
C SER A 445 0.69 -2.36 18.60
N GLU A 446 0.22 -3.27 17.74
CA GLU A 446 -1.21 -3.40 17.41
C GLU A 446 -2.03 -3.79 18.64
N TRP A 447 -1.60 -4.81 19.41
CA TRP A 447 -2.31 -5.25 20.60
C TRP A 447 -2.43 -4.17 21.69
N GLN A 448 -1.48 -3.24 21.72
CA GLN A 448 -1.47 -2.13 22.67
C GLN A 448 -1.99 -0.81 22.10
N ASN A 449 -2.59 -0.84 20.91
CA ASN A 449 -3.17 0.33 20.26
C ASN A 449 -2.17 1.49 20.09
N VAL A 450 -0.89 1.18 19.86
CA VAL A 450 0.11 2.20 19.57
C VAL A 450 -0.23 2.85 18.22
N SER A 451 -0.22 4.17 18.15
CA SER A 451 -0.64 4.92 16.95
C SER A 451 0.21 4.59 15.71
N PRO A 452 -0.38 4.24 14.55
CA PRO A 452 0.37 4.00 13.31
C PRO A 452 0.68 5.28 12.52
N LEU A 453 0.34 6.47 13.03
CA LEU A 453 0.36 7.72 12.26
C LEU A 453 1.70 8.46 12.26
N LYS A 454 2.78 7.80 12.69
CA LYS A 454 4.12 8.41 12.77
C LYS A 454 5.22 7.44 12.40
N VAL A 455 6.38 8.00 12.09
CA VAL A 455 7.62 7.25 11.86
C VAL A 455 8.31 7.00 13.19
N TYR A 456 8.74 5.77 13.42
CA TYR A 456 9.38 5.30 14.64
C TYR A 456 10.85 4.95 14.41
N ARG A 457 11.65 5.08 15.48
CA ARG A 457 12.85 4.27 15.67
C ARG A 457 12.47 2.99 16.41
N ILE A 458 13.24 1.91 16.25
CA ILE A 458 13.00 0.65 16.96
C ILE A 458 12.88 0.90 18.48
N SER A 459 13.82 1.65 19.06
CA SER A 459 13.83 1.94 20.50
C SER A 459 12.60 2.72 20.96
N GLY A 460 12.16 3.70 20.17
CA GLY A 460 11.00 4.53 20.51
C GLY A 460 9.70 3.73 20.52
N LEU A 461 9.53 2.79 19.59
CA LEU A 461 8.35 1.92 19.57
C LEU A 461 8.41 0.86 20.68
N ALA A 462 9.58 0.26 20.91
CA ALA A 462 9.79 -0.67 22.02
C ALA A 462 9.48 -0.03 23.39
N ALA A 463 9.94 1.21 23.63
CA ALA A 463 9.65 1.94 24.86
C ALA A 463 8.15 2.25 25.02
N ALA A 464 7.46 2.61 23.92
CA ALA A 464 6.01 2.77 23.95
C ALA A 464 5.29 1.47 24.30
N ILE A 465 5.80 0.33 23.80
CA ILE A 465 5.24 -0.98 24.12
C ILE A 465 5.40 -1.29 25.62
N CYS A 466 6.59 -1.09 26.17
CA CYS A 466 6.87 -1.37 27.57
C CYS A 466 6.02 -0.51 28.51
N ARG A 467 5.86 0.80 28.22
CA ARG A 467 5.02 1.69 29.03
C ARG A 467 3.55 1.27 29.07
N ASN A 468 2.97 0.88 27.92
CA ASN A 468 1.57 0.47 27.84
C ASN A 468 1.30 -0.92 28.46
N VAL A 469 2.34 -1.71 28.80
CA VAL A 469 2.17 -2.88 29.67
C VAL A 469 2.00 -2.47 31.13
N GLU A 470 2.69 -1.41 31.55
CA GLU A 470 2.71 -0.90 32.92
C GLU A 470 1.51 0.00 33.24
N GLU A 471 1.00 0.72 32.23
CA GLU A 471 -0.13 1.66 32.34
C GLU A 471 -1.28 1.25 31.39
N SER A 472 -2.54 1.40 31.81
CA SER A 472 -3.69 1.14 30.93
C SER A 472 -3.62 2.03 29.69
N PRO A 473 -3.82 1.50 28.47
CA PRO A 473 -3.55 2.25 27.25
C PRO A 473 -4.48 3.47 27.12
N GLU A 474 -3.90 4.65 26.91
CA GLU A 474 -4.65 5.81 26.44
C GLU A 474 -5.01 5.62 24.96
N ILE A 475 -6.31 5.56 24.66
CA ILE A 475 -6.82 5.45 23.28
C ILE A 475 -6.58 6.80 22.59
N THR A 476 -5.55 6.87 21.74
CA THR A 476 -5.13 8.11 21.06
C THR A 476 -5.74 8.28 19.65
N HIS A 477 -6.62 7.38 19.22
CA HIS A 477 -7.28 7.45 17.91
C HIS A 477 -8.78 7.12 18.00
N VAL A 478 -9.62 7.86 17.27
CA VAL A 478 -11.05 7.57 17.16
C VAL A 478 -11.21 6.23 16.46
N GLN A 479 -11.83 5.23 17.10
CA GLN A 479 -12.04 3.90 16.53
C GLN A 479 -13.36 3.82 15.74
N SER A 480 -13.37 3.11 14.62
CA SER A 480 -14.59 2.75 13.89
C SER A 480 -15.36 1.67 14.65
N VAL A 481 -16.65 1.52 14.34
CA VAL A 481 -17.48 0.42 14.88
C VAL A 481 -16.87 -0.95 14.54
N LYS A 482 -16.31 -1.09 13.33
CA LYS A 482 -15.63 -2.31 12.89
C LYS A 482 -14.34 -2.57 13.66
N GLU A 483 -13.55 -1.54 13.94
CA GLU A 483 -12.35 -1.62 14.78
C GLU A 483 -12.74 -2.07 16.20
N HIS A 484 -13.79 -1.48 16.78
CA HIS A 484 -14.30 -1.83 18.11
C HIS A 484 -14.80 -3.29 18.19
N LEU A 485 -15.54 -3.75 17.19
CA LEU A 485 -16.00 -5.15 17.10
C LEU A 485 -14.86 -6.14 16.93
N SER A 486 -13.85 -5.78 16.13
CA SER A 486 -12.66 -6.62 15.91
C SER A 486 -11.85 -6.78 17.20
N GLN A 487 -11.68 -5.70 17.96
CA GLN A 487 -11.02 -5.74 19.27
C GLN A 487 -11.79 -6.60 20.27
N ARG A 488 -13.09 -6.37 20.42
CA ARG A 488 -13.94 -7.19 21.30
C ARG A 488 -13.90 -8.67 20.92
N TRP A 489 -13.90 -9.00 19.63
CA TRP A 489 -13.79 -10.38 19.19
C TRP A 489 -12.44 -11.02 19.54
N GLN A 490 -11.34 -10.28 19.38
CA GLN A 490 -10.00 -10.75 19.77
C GLN A 490 -9.88 -10.98 21.28
N GLU A 491 -10.47 -10.11 22.09
CA GLU A 491 -10.55 -10.22 23.55
C GLU A 491 -11.38 -11.44 23.98
N MET A 492 -12.55 -11.63 23.38
CA MET A 492 -13.46 -12.74 23.72
C MET A 492 -12.98 -14.11 23.24
N ASN A 493 -12.19 -14.17 22.17
CA ASN A 493 -11.73 -15.43 21.60
C ASN A 493 -10.58 -16.03 22.44
N ARG A 494 -10.89 -16.93 23.37
CA ARG A 494 -9.91 -17.63 24.24
C ARG A 494 -8.83 -18.42 23.49
N LEU A 495 -9.02 -18.71 22.20
CA LEU A 495 -8.05 -19.38 21.34
C LEU A 495 -7.16 -18.41 20.56
N SER A 496 -7.38 -17.09 20.72
CA SER A 496 -6.57 -16.06 20.07
C SER A 496 -5.11 -16.14 20.51
N ILE A 497 -4.19 -15.78 19.60
CA ILE A 497 -2.75 -15.72 19.87
C ILE A 497 -2.49 -14.78 21.06
N TYR A 498 -3.24 -13.68 21.15
CA TYR A 498 -3.19 -12.73 22.26
C TYR A 498 -3.50 -13.41 23.60
N ASN A 499 -4.69 -14.00 23.75
CA ASN A 499 -5.11 -14.63 25.02
C ASN A 499 -4.18 -15.77 25.44
N ARG A 500 -3.63 -16.53 24.49
CA ARG A 500 -2.61 -17.54 24.78
C ARG A 500 -1.31 -16.92 25.27
N THR A 501 -0.87 -15.81 24.68
CA THR A 501 0.34 -15.09 25.10
C THR A 501 0.18 -14.55 26.52
N ILE A 502 -0.96 -13.91 26.82
CA ILE A 502 -1.28 -13.42 28.17
C ILE A 502 -1.40 -14.56 29.18
N SER A 503 -1.97 -15.70 28.80
CA SER A 503 -2.03 -16.88 29.67
C SER A 503 -0.64 -17.42 30.01
N LEU A 504 0.31 -17.42 29.06
CA LEU A 504 1.70 -17.83 29.34
C LEU A 504 2.38 -16.84 30.28
N TYR A 505 2.18 -15.53 30.08
CA TYR A 505 2.69 -14.48 30.96
C TYR A 505 2.19 -14.66 32.41
N GLN A 506 0.88 -14.86 32.59
CA GLN A 506 0.27 -15.07 33.91
C GLN A 506 0.72 -16.36 34.61
N GLN A 507 1.05 -17.40 33.85
CA GLN A 507 1.52 -18.69 34.37
C GLN A 507 2.99 -18.68 34.82
N GLN A 508 3.74 -17.60 34.58
CA GLN A 508 5.17 -17.50 34.90
C GLN A 508 5.93 -18.73 34.41
N VAL A 509 5.86 -18.96 33.10
CA VAL A 509 6.42 -20.15 32.45
C VAL A 509 7.94 -20.21 32.65
N ASN A 510 8.40 -21.28 33.31
CA ASN A 510 9.83 -21.52 33.53
C ASN A 510 10.43 -22.57 32.58
N ASN A 511 9.60 -23.31 31.84
CA ASN A 511 10.04 -24.30 30.85
C ASN A 511 9.71 -23.83 29.42
N TRP A 512 10.62 -23.04 28.86
CA TRP A 512 10.48 -22.43 27.54
C TRP A 512 10.43 -23.45 26.40
N GLU A 513 11.15 -24.55 26.51
CA GLU A 513 11.15 -25.60 25.48
C GLU A 513 9.76 -26.23 25.34
N ARG A 514 9.13 -26.60 26.46
CA ARG A 514 7.77 -27.16 26.45
C ARG A 514 6.74 -26.15 25.96
N ALA A 515 6.89 -24.88 26.34
CA ALA A 515 6.01 -23.82 25.89
C ALA A 515 6.11 -23.60 24.38
N PHE A 516 7.34 -23.51 23.85
CA PHE A 516 7.58 -23.35 22.42
C PHE A 516 7.11 -24.55 21.60
N LEU A 517 7.22 -25.78 22.11
CA LEU A 517 6.67 -26.96 21.44
C LEU A 517 5.14 -26.91 21.34
N SER A 518 4.46 -26.40 22.37
CA SER A 518 3.00 -26.32 22.43
C SER A 518 2.46 -25.12 21.66
N TRP A 519 3.07 -23.95 21.86
CA TRP A 519 2.60 -22.65 21.39
C TRP A 519 3.78 -21.79 20.86
N PRO A 520 4.36 -22.13 19.71
CA PRO A 520 5.59 -21.49 19.22
C PRO A 520 5.50 -19.96 19.16
N LEU A 521 4.45 -19.42 18.55
CA LEU A 521 4.30 -17.98 18.34
C LEU A 521 3.98 -17.21 19.64
N PRO A 522 3.00 -17.62 20.48
CA PRO A 522 2.81 -17.02 21.79
C PRO A 522 4.08 -17.00 22.65
N THR A 523 4.87 -18.09 22.63
CA THR A 523 6.15 -18.15 23.35
C THR A 523 7.16 -17.13 22.80
N LEU A 524 7.28 -16.99 21.49
CA LEU A 524 8.17 -15.98 20.89
C LEU A 524 7.73 -14.55 21.19
N LEU A 525 6.43 -14.25 21.16
CA LEU A 525 5.91 -12.92 21.49
C LEU A 525 6.22 -12.54 22.94
N LEU A 526 6.04 -13.48 23.87
CA LEU A 526 6.37 -13.26 25.28
C LEU A 526 7.88 -13.07 25.48
N LEU A 527 8.72 -13.97 24.95
CA LEU A 527 10.18 -13.83 25.03
C LEU A 527 10.68 -12.55 24.35
N PHE A 528 10.01 -12.08 23.30
CA PHE A 528 10.35 -10.82 22.64
C PHE A 528 10.03 -9.62 23.53
N LEU A 529 8.92 -9.66 24.28
CA LEU A 529 8.59 -8.65 25.27
C LEU A 529 9.68 -8.57 26.37
N GLU A 530 10.10 -9.70 26.92
CA GLU A 530 11.19 -9.77 27.90
C GLU A 530 12.50 -9.22 27.31
N PHE A 531 12.83 -9.61 26.08
CA PHE A 531 14.02 -9.13 25.37
C PHE A 531 14.02 -7.61 25.18
N ILE A 532 12.91 -7.00 24.75
CA ILE A 532 12.87 -5.54 24.55
C ILE A 532 12.86 -4.76 25.88
N GLN A 533 12.32 -5.34 26.96
CA GLN A 533 12.42 -4.77 28.30
C GLN A 533 13.89 -4.74 28.77
N GLU A 534 14.62 -5.83 28.59
CA GLU A 534 16.06 -5.88 28.92
C GLU A 534 16.91 -4.95 28.03
N GLU A 535 16.67 -4.97 26.71
CA GLU A 535 17.50 -4.24 25.74
C GLU A 535 17.29 -2.72 25.81
N PHE A 536 16.05 -2.25 26.03
CA PHE A 536 15.70 -0.82 25.88
C PHE A 536 15.31 -0.11 27.19
N VAL A 537 14.72 -0.78 28.20
CA VAL A 537 14.27 -0.10 29.44
C VAL A 537 15.42 0.11 30.43
N TRP A 538 16.40 -0.80 30.48
CA TRP A 538 17.58 -0.62 31.33
C TRP A 538 18.52 0.50 30.86
N GLN A 539 18.43 0.93 29.60
CA GLN A 539 19.25 2.02 29.06
C GLN A 539 18.72 3.42 29.44
N GLU A 540 17.41 3.63 29.60
CA GLU A 540 16.88 4.94 30.06
C GLU A 540 17.25 5.24 31.53
N ASN A 541 17.29 4.22 32.39
CA ASN A 541 17.66 4.36 33.81
C ASN A 541 19.17 4.51 34.07
N SER A 542 20.01 4.38 33.05
CA SER A 542 21.47 4.54 33.14
C SER A 542 21.98 5.86 32.54
N VAL A 543 21.12 6.63 31.86
CA VAL A 543 21.43 7.98 31.36
C VAL A 543 20.98 9.08 32.35
N THR A 544 20.24 8.70 33.39
CA THR A 544 19.79 9.59 34.49
C THR A 544 20.49 9.34 35.83
N LYS A 545 21.71 8.77 35.83
CA LYS A 545 22.58 8.67 37.02
C LYS A 545 23.91 9.37 36.83
#